data_AF-A0A7Z9Q0Z1-F1
#
_entry.id   AF-A0A7Z9Q0Z1-F1
#
_cell.length_a   1.000
_cell.length_b   1.000
_cell.length_c   1.000
_cell.angle_alpha   90.00
_cell.angle_beta   90.00
_cell.angle_gamma   90.00
#
_symmetry.space_group_name_H-M   'P 1'
#
loop_
_entity.id
_entity.type
_entity.pdbx_description
1 polymer ?
#
loop_
_entity_poly.entity_id
_entity_poly.type
_entity_poly.pdbx_seq_one_letter_code
_entity_poly.pdbx_strand_id
1 'polypeptide(L)'
;DELTMNMVAGVWAKRAGISPKIRVVYSEPEAADKVPPLESLPLQTMVEQHLRLANAEVVEDDGADLELYVYVPYEKPWSVPGEERRPASEAFVAQVKGATDKGASVAVADLSLVNRMDPFLAESSLELLPLFDLEAFASWNTPANTVGTVVAQAVCHQIAERSPSWTLRQRLESEKTHQAFLLARFIDDYLYQTRVRDRVKPQIAGLDSQANPLLNEFGPVGLDIRLSLVEWAEKLFEEKYLGRTFCIEPQNVEVRFERSKLEVILPWPRTFEVEARLDLRLGLTGRRCDR
;
A
#
# COMPACT_ATOMS: atom_id res chain seq x y z
N ASP A 1 -11.33 -5.11 -9.13
CA ASP A 1 -10.11 -5.69 -9.74
C ASP A 1 -9.29 -6.53 -8.76
N GLU A 2 -9.42 -6.28 -7.47
CA GLU A 2 -8.61 -6.81 -6.39
C GLU A 2 -8.94 -8.27 -6.07
N LEU A 3 -10.16 -8.73 -6.34
CA LEU A 3 -10.47 -10.17 -6.38
C LEU A 3 -9.61 -10.89 -7.43
N THR A 4 -9.49 -10.33 -8.64
CA THR A 4 -8.64 -10.91 -9.70
C THR A 4 -7.17 -10.86 -9.31
N MET A 5 -6.71 -9.80 -8.66
CA MET A 5 -5.33 -9.72 -8.13
C MET A 5 -5.04 -10.88 -7.17
N ASN A 6 -5.95 -11.15 -6.22
CA ASN A 6 -5.81 -12.28 -5.29
C ASN A 6 -5.86 -13.62 -6.00
N MET A 7 -6.72 -13.81 -7.01
CA MET A 7 -6.73 -15.04 -7.80
C MET A 7 -5.39 -15.26 -8.52
N VAL A 8 -4.82 -14.22 -9.13
CA VAL A 8 -3.53 -14.30 -9.81
C VAL A 8 -2.41 -14.60 -8.82
N ALA A 9 -2.36 -13.88 -7.70
CA ALA A 9 -1.40 -14.13 -6.63
C ALA A 9 -1.51 -15.57 -6.11
N GLY A 10 -2.73 -16.06 -5.86
CA GLY A 10 -2.98 -17.43 -5.40
C GLY A 10 -2.60 -18.51 -6.40
N VAL A 11 -2.82 -18.29 -7.70
CA VAL A 11 -2.34 -19.22 -8.74
C VAL A 11 -0.82 -19.30 -8.76
N TRP A 12 -0.13 -18.16 -8.65
CA TRP A 12 1.34 -18.13 -8.61
C TRP A 12 1.90 -18.71 -7.32
N ALA A 13 1.28 -18.44 -6.18
CA ALA A 13 1.62 -19.02 -4.87
C ALA A 13 1.57 -20.56 -4.94
N LYS A 14 0.45 -21.11 -5.44
CA LYS A 14 0.31 -22.56 -5.65
C LYS A 14 1.36 -23.14 -6.58
N ARG A 15 1.65 -22.45 -7.70
CA ARG A 15 2.65 -22.88 -8.67
C ARG A 15 4.07 -22.85 -8.09
N ALA A 16 4.35 -21.90 -7.21
CA ALA A 16 5.62 -21.80 -6.51
C ALA A 16 5.74 -22.76 -5.31
N GLY A 17 4.64 -23.41 -4.92
CA GLY A 17 4.59 -24.24 -3.71
C GLY A 17 4.70 -23.42 -2.42
N ILE A 18 4.29 -22.15 -2.47
CA ILE A 18 4.37 -21.19 -1.36
C ILE A 18 2.94 -20.89 -0.88
N SER A 19 2.72 -20.98 0.43
CA SER A 19 1.46 -20.65 1.09
C SER A 19 1.78 -19.81 2.32
N PRO A 20 1.85 -18.47 2.20
CA PRO A 20 2.24 -17.62 3.31
C PRO A 20 1.27 -17.77 4.49
N LYS A 21 1.81 -17.92 5.69
CA LYS A 21 1.05 -17.94 6.95
C LYS A 21 0.87 -16.53 7.46
N ILE A 22 -0.36 -16.02 7.44
CA ILE A 22 -0.66 -14.63 7.77
C ILE A 22 -1.47 -14.60 9.06
N ARG A 23 -0.95 -13.86 10.03
CA ARG A 23 -1.70 -13.49 11.23
C ARG A 23 -2.41 -12.17 11.00
N VAL A 24 -3.69 -12.10 11.31
CA VAL A 24 -4.47 -10.86 11.15
C VAL A 24 -4.63 -10.19 12.50
N VAL A 25 -4.28 -8.90 12.58
CA VAL A 25 -4.37 -8.10 13.80
C VAL A 25 -5.28 -6.90 13.53
N TYR A 26 -6.47 -6.91 14.13
CA TYR A 26 -7.38 -5.77 14.07
C TYR A 26 -7.04 -4.74 15.15
N SER A 27 -7.07 -3.46 14.78
CA SER A 27 -6.98 -2.33 15.74
C SER A 27 -8.05 -2.38 16.82
N GLU A 28 -9.25 -2.86 16.48
CA GLU A 28 -10.34 -3.17 17.42
C GLU A 28 -10.87 -4.58 17.12
N PRO A 29 -10.59 -5.59 17.96
CA PRO A 29 -11.00 -6.98 17.70
C PRO A 29 -12.50 -7.15 17.47
N GLU A 30 -13.34 -6.36 18.15
CA GLU A 30 -14.80 -6.41 18.04
C GLU A 30 -15.32 -5.95 16.65
N ALA A 31 -14.48 -5.33 15.83
CA ALA A 31 -14.84 -4.99 14.45
C ALA A 31 -14.86 -6.20 13.51
N ALA A 32 -14.24 -7.33 13.89
CA ALA A 32 -14.18 -8.55 13.11
C ALA A 32 -15.58 -9.07 12.69
N ASP A 33 -16.55 -8.98 13.61
CA ASP A 33 -17.93 -9.45 13.41
C ASP A 33 -18.84 -8.41 12.75
N LYS A 34 -18.36 -7.18 12.54
CA LYS A 34 -19.16 -6.10 11.94
C LYS A 34 -19.03 -6.15 10.42
N VAL A 35 -20.11 -5.78 9.73
CA VAL A 35 -20.10 -5.60 8.26
C VAL A 35 -19.48 -4.24 7.94
N PRO A 36 -18.33 -4.18 7.24
CA PRO A 36 -17.72 -2.91 6.88
C PRO A 36 -18.61 -2.10 5.92
N PRO A 37 -18.39 -0.78 5.82
CA PRO A 37 -19.11 0.06 4.87
C PRO A 37 -18.93 -0.41 3.42
N LEU A 38 -20.01 -0.41 2.63
CA LEU A 38 -20.08 -0.90 1.24
C LEU A 38 -19.89 -2.42 1.05
N GLU A 39 -19.68 -3.17 2.12
CA GLU A 39 -19.50 -4.62 2.07
C GLU A 39 -20.78 -5.36 2.47
N SER A 40 -20.83 -6.67 2.18
CA SER A 40 -21.99 -7.52 2.44
C SER A 40 -21.74 -8.63 3.47
N LEU A 41 -20.50 -8.77 3.94
CA LEU A 41 -20.06 -9.82 4.86
C LEU A 41 -19.33 -9.20 6.06
N PRO A 42 -19.29 -9.88 7.21
CA PRO A 42 -18.43 -9.50 8.33
C PRO A 42 -16.98 -9.32 7.89
N LEU A 43 -16.27 -8.38 8.52
CA LEU A 43 -14.89 -8.04 8.19
C LEU A 43 -13.99 -9.27 8.17
N GLN A 44 -14.07 -10.11 9.22
CA GLN A 44 -13.29 -11.33 9.31
C GLN A 44 -13.56 -12.28 8.14
N THR A 45 -14.83 -12.50 7.81
CA THR A 45 -15.20 -13.37 6.68
C THR A 45 -14.65 -12.85 5.36
N MET A 46 -14.70 -11.53 5.14
CA MET A 46 -14.14 -10.90 3.93
C MET A 46 -12.61 -11.08 3.87
N VAL A 47 -11.90 -10.80 4.97
CA VAL A 47 -10.43 -10.94 5.05
C VAL A 47 -10.01 -12.40 4.80
N GLU A 48 -10.65 -13.36 5.46
CA GLU A 48 -10.39 -14.79 5.26
C GLU A 48 -10.62 -15.24 3.81
N GLN A 49 -11.65 -14.71 3.15
CA GLN A 49 -11.93 -15.02 1.74
C GLN A 49 -10.82 -14.50 0.82
N HIS A 50 -10.34 -13.27 1.02
CA HIS A 50 -9.22 -12.73 0.25
C HIS A 50 -7.94 -13.53 0.46
N LEU A 51 -7.59 -13.84 1.71
CA LEU A 51 -6.42 -14.66 2.07
C LEU A 51 -6.50 -16.05 1.43
N ARG A 52 -7.64 -16.73 1.54
CA ARG A 52 -7.86 -18.04 0.93
C ARG A 52 -7.74 -17.99 -0.60
N LEU A 53 -8.30 -16.95 -1.23
CA LEU A 53 -8.22 -16.76 -2.68
C LEU A 53 -6.79 -16.58 -3.17
N ALA A 54 -5.96 -15.89 -2.36
CA ALA A 54 -4.54 -15.68 -2.60
C ALA A 54 -3.64 -16.84 -2.12
N ASN A 55 -4.22 -17.98 -1.72
CA ASN A 55 -3.48 -19.15 -1.22
C ASN A 55 -2.60 -18.82 0.01
N ALA A 56 -3.07 -17.94 0.89
CA ALA A 56 -2.50 -17.71 2.21
C ALA A 56 -3.26 -18.53 3.27
N GLU A 57 -2.54 -18.93 4.33
CA GLU A 57 -3.07 -19.65 5.49
C GLU A 57 -3.22 -18.67 6.65
N VAL A 58 -4.40 -18.61 7.28
CA VAL A 58 -4.61 -17.76 8.47
C VAL A 58 -4.10 -18.51 9.70
N VAL A 59 -3.28 -17.86 10.52
CA VAL A 59 -2.71 -18.43 11.76
C VAL A 59 -2.86 -17.44 12.93
N GLU A 60 -2.90 -17.96 14.15
CA GLU A 60 -3.19 -17.15 15.34
C GLU A 60 -1.97 -16.44 15.94
N ASP A 61 -0.79 -17.09 16.09
CA ASP A 61 0.39 -16.45 16.71
C ASP A 61 1.75 -17.05 16.29
N ASP A 62 2.10 -18.25 16.76
CA ASP A 62 3.52 -18.68 16.90
C ASP A 62 4.22 -19.14 15.60
N GLY A 63 3.61 -18.95 14.44
CA GLY A 63 4.13 -19.45 13.17
C GLY A 63 3.77 -18.61 11.95
N ALA A 64 3.40 -17.35 12.17
CA ALA A 64 3.12 -16.42 11.08
C ALA A 64 4.41 -16.06 10.34
N ASP A 65 4.31 -16.08 9.02
CA ASP A 65 5.30 -15.53 8.10
C ASP A 65 5.23 -13.99 8.04
N LEU A 66 4.05 -13.45 8.30
CA LEU A 66 3.67 -12.05 8.12
C LEU A 66 2.49 -11.71 9.04
N GLU A 67 2.50 -10.50 9.60
CA GLU A 67 1.35 -9.92 10.31
C GLU A 67 0.63 -8.87 9.45
N LEU A 68 -0.65 -9.08 9.17
CA LEU A 68 -1.53 -8.13 8.52
C LEU A 68 -2.28 -7.29 9.58
N TYR A 69 -1.85 -6.04 9.73
CA TYR A 69 -2.47 -5.07 10.61
C TYR A 69 -3.61 -4.34 9.90
N VAL A 70 -4.80 -4.38 10.49
CA VAL A 70 -6.02 -3.82 9.91
C VAL A 70 -6.51 -2.67 10.78
N TYR A 71 -6.42 -1.44 10.24
CA TYR A 71 -7.05 -0.28 10.86
C TYR A 71 -8.53 -0.28 10.51
N VAL A 72 -9.40 -0.47 11.50
CA VAL A 72 -10.80 -0.83 11.28
C VAL A 72 -11.63 0.40 10.84
N PRO A 73 -12.78 0.19 10.17
CA PRO A 73 -13.65 1.27 9.72
C PRO A 73 -14.02 2.27 10.82
N TYR A 74 -13.86 3.56 10.50
CA TYR A 74 -14.31 4.65 11.36
C TYR A 74 -15.85 4.74 11.34
N GLU A 75 -16.45 5.27 12.41
CA GLU A 75 -17.91 5.46 12.50
C GLU A 75 -18.46 6.41 11.43
N LYS A 76 -17.65 7.38 10.99
CA LYS A 76 -18.00 8.34 9.92
C LYS A 76 -17.04 8.18 8.74
N PRO A 77 -17.10 7.06 8.03
CA PRO A 77 -16.01 6.66 7.17
C PRO A 77 -15.85 7.57 5.93
N TRP A 78 -16.86 8.40 5.61
CA TRP A 78 -16.85 9.31 4.46
C TRP A 78 -16.39 10.73 4.84
N SER A 79 -16.19 11.00 6.12
CA SER A 79 -15.84 12.31 6.65
C SER A 79 -14.40 12.30 7.13
N VAL A 80 -13.64 13.34 6.77
CA VAL A 80 -12.30 13.52 7.33
C VAL A 80 -12.44 13.72 8.84
N PRO A 81 -11.78 12.88 9.67
CA PRO A 81 -11.88 12.98 11.12
C PRO A 81 -11.22 14.26 11.63
N GLY A 82 -11.68 14.75 12.79
CA GLY A 82 -10.98 15.82 13.51
C GLY A 82 -9.86 15.28 14.40
N GLU A 83 -9.18 16.19 15.10
CA GLU A 83 -8.03 15.91 15.96
C GLU A 83 -8.32 14.84 17.04
N GLU A 84 -9.58 14.61 17.40
CA GLU A 84 -10.00 13.55 18.33
C GLU A 84 -9.59 12.14 17.88
N ARG A 85 -9.36 11.93 16.59
CA ARG A 85 -8.94 10.65 16.01
C ARG A 85 -7.45 10.38 16.17
N ARG A 86 -6.61 11.42 16.33
CA ARG A 86 -5.15 11.30 16.35
C ARG A 86 -4.64 10.25 17.36
N PRO A 87 -5.11 10.21 18.63
CA PRO A 87 -4.59 9.25 19.59
C PRO A 87 -4.79 7.78 19.18
N ALA A 88 -5.92 7.47 18.53
CA ALA A 88 -6.21 6.11 18.06
C ALA A 88 -5.30 5.73 16.88
N SER A 89 -5.12 6.65 15.92
CA SER A 89 -4.25 6.43 14.77
C SER A 89 -2.78 6.29 15.20
N GLU A 90 -2.29 7.13 16.12
CA GLU A 90 -0.94 7.04 16.67
C GLU A 90 -0.72 5.75 17.48
N ALA A 91 -1.70 5.32 18.26
CA ALA A 91 -1.63 4.05 19.00
C ALA A 91 -1.50 2.84 18.05
N PHE A 92 -2.26 2.83 16.96
CA PHE A 92 -2.16 1.80 15.94
C PHE A 92 -0.79 1.80 15.25
N VAL A 93 -0.28 2.97 14.86
CA VAL A 93 1.08 3.08 14.29
C VAL A 93 2.14 2.62 15.28
N ALA A 94 2.02 2.96 16.57
CA ALA A 94 2.93 2.50 17.61
C ALA A 94 2.90 0.97 17.76
N GLN A 95 1.72 0.34 17.61
CA GLN A 95 1.59 -1.11 17.61
C GLN A 95 2.31 -1.75 16.40
N VAL A 96 2.08 -1.23 15.20
CA VAL A 96 2.76 -1.66 13.97
C VAL A 96 4.27 -1.50 14.11
N LYS A 97 4.72 -0.34 14.60
CA LYS A 97 6.14 -0.06 14.84
C LYS A 97 6.74 -1.07 15.83
N GLY A 98 6.01 -1.39 16.90
CA GLY A 98 6.44 -2.36 17.90
C GLY A 98 6.64 -3.77 17.32
N ALA A 99 5.89 -4.15 16.28
CA ALA A 99 6.08 -5.41 15.56
C ALA A 99 7.28 -5.34 14.61
N THR A 100 7.42 -4.25 13.83
CA THR A 100 8.58 -4.07 12.94
C THR A 100 9.90 -4.01 13.72
N ASP A 101 9.92 -3.35 14.88
CA ASP A 101 11.11 -3.25 15.76
C ASP A 101 11.52 -4.63 16.32
N LYS A 102 10.58 -5.58 16.41
CA LYS A 102 10.85 -6.97 16.80
C LYS A 102 11.25 -7.85 15.61
N GLY A 103 11.35 -7.28 14.40
CA GLY A 103 11.70 -7.99 13.18
C GLY A 103 10.54 -8.74 12.53
N ALA A 104 9.28 -8.43 12.87
CA ALA A 104 8.13 -8.99 12.17
C ALA A 104 8.00 -8.37 10.76
N SER A 105 7.74 -9.21 9.77
CA SER A 105 7.25 -8.80 8.45
C SER A 105 5.82 -8.29 8.61
N VAL A 106 5.56 -7.03 8.24
CA VAL A 106 4.27 -6.36 8.50
C VAL A 106 3.65 -5.81 7.22
N ALA A 107 2.37 -6.10 7.02
CA ALA A 107 1.50 -5.46 6.05
C ALA A 107 0.43 -4.64 6.76
N VAL A 108 -0.02 -3.54 6.15
CA VAL A 108 -1.03 -2.65 6.74
C VAL A 108 -2.18 -2.39 5.78
N ALA A 109 -3.40 -2.61 6.25
CA ALA A 109 -4.63 -2.27 5.56
C ALA A 109 -5.38 -1.19 6.34
N ASP A 110 -5.48 0.01 5.77
CA ASP A 110 -6.29 1.07 6.34
C ASP A 110 -7.72 1.02 5.76
N LEU A 111 -8.67 0.55 6.58
CA LEU A 111 -10.08 0.46 6.23
C LEU A 111 -10.90 1.59 6.84
N SER A 112 -10.25 2.53 7.53
CA SER A 112 -10.91 3.52 8.38
C SER A 112 -11.83 4.43 7.57
N LEU A 113 -11.38 4.88 6.40
CA LEU A 113 -12.10 5.78 5.52
C LEU A 113 -12.27 5.17 4.13
N VAL A 114 -13.36 5.51 3.45
CA VAL A 114 -13.58 5.09 2.06
C VAL A 114 -12.97 6.10 1.11
N ASN A 115 -12.29 5.57 0.08
CA ASN A 115 -11.63 6.34 -0.97
C ASN A 115 -10.54 7.30 -0.45
N ARG A 116 -9.91 7.01 0.70
CA ARG A 116 -8.77 7.78 1.26
C ARG A 116 -8.16 7.09 2.47
N MET A 117 -6.93 7.49 2.79
CA MET A 117 -6.24 7.17 4.05
C MET A 117 -6.69 8.08 5.20
N ASP A 118 -6.68 7.56 6.44
CA ASP A 118 -6.80 8.38 7.65
C ASP A 118 -5.60 9.35 7.72
N PRO A 119 -5.84 10.68 7.81
CA PRO A 119 -4.76 11.67 7.76
C PRO A 119 -3.79 11.53 8.95
N PHE A 120 -4.27 11.15 10.13
CA PHE A 120 -3.43 11.00 11.32
C PHE A 120 -2.64 9.68 11.27
N LEU A 121 -3.23 8.63 10.72
CA LEU A 121 -2.52 7.39 10.40
C LEU A 121 -1.38 7.67 9.41
N ALA A 122 -1.66 8.47 8.37
CA ALA A 122 -0.69 8.82 7.34
C ALA A 122 0.47 9.65 7.91
N GLU A 123 0.17 10.71 8.65
CA GLU A 123 1.17 11.55 9.33
C GLU A 123 2.07 10.68 10.24
N SER A 124 1.47 9.89 11.12
CA SER A 124 2.20 9.06 12.06
C SER A 124 3.01 7.95 11.36
N SER A 125 2.47 7.34 10.31
CA SER A 125 3.18 6.32 9.52
C SER A 125 4.41 6.89 8.80
N LEU A 126 4.27 8.07 8.18
CA LEU A 126 5.37 8.75 7.50
C LEU A 126 6.49 9.19 8.46
N GLU A 127 6.15 9.50 9.70
CA GLU A 127 7.12 9.87 10.73
C GLU A 127 7.83 8.65 11.34
N LEU A 128 7.07 7.64 11.76
CA LEU A 128 7.54 6.61 12.69
C LEU A 128 7.83 5.26 12.04
N LEU A 129 7.17 4.92 10.94
CA LEU A 129 7.31 3.59 10.33
C LEU A 129 8.45 3.57 9.31
N PRO A 130 9.21 2.47 9.26
CA PRO A 130 10.15 2.26 8.18
C PRO A 130 9.38 1.80 6.93
N LEU A 131 8.78 2.74 6.20
CA LEU A 131 7.85 2.44 5.09
C LEU A 131 8.40 1.47 4.03
N PHE A 132 9.72 1.50 3.80
CA PHE A 132 10.42 0.60 2.89
C PHE A 132 10.37 -0.87 3.34
N ASP A 133 10.31 -1.13 4.65
CA ASP A 133 10.33 -2.47 5.23
C ASP A 133 8.91 -3.09 5.34
N LEU A 134 7.87 -2.40 4.84
CA LEU A 134 6.51 -2.95 4.80
C LEU A 134 6.36 -3.99 3.68
N GLU A 135 5.63 -5.06 3.97
CA GLU A 135 5.32 -6.15 3.02
C GLU A 135 4.19 -5.77 2.07
N ALA A 136 3.28 -4.91 2.52
CA ALA A 136 2.21 -4.34 1.72
C ALA A 136 1.52 -3.18 2.45
N PHE A 137 0.93 -2.27 1.68
CA PHE A 137 0.11 -1.18 2.21
C PHE A 137 -1.00 -0.81 1.24
N ALA A 138 -2.21 -0.50 1.72
CA ALA A 138 -3.22 0.22 0.94
C ALA A 138 -4.27 0.88 1.85
N SER A 139 -4.97 1.87 1.29
CA SER A 139 -6.17 2.52 1.84
C SER A 139 -7.15 2.92 0.73
N TRP A 140 -7.27 2.06 -0.27
CA TRP A 140 -7.92 2.37 -1.53
C TRP A 140 -9.41 2.00 -1.55
N ASN A 141 -10.24 2.98 -1.94
CA ASN A 141 -11.65 2.81 -2.33
C ASN A 141 -12.58 2.21 -1.27
N THR A 142 -12.69 0.88 -1.18
CA THR A 142 -13.55 0.17 -0.21
C THR A 142 -12.73 -0.77 0.68
N PRO A 143 -13.29 -1.26 1.79
CA PRO A 143 -12.60 -2.24 2.62
C PRO A 143 -12.14 -3.49 1.87
N ALA A 144 -12.99 -4.08 1.01
CA ALA A 144 -12.61 -5.26 0.22
C ALA A 144 -11.53 -4.95 -0.83
N ASN A 145 -11.57 -3.77 -1.46
CA ASN A 145 -10.51 -3.34 -2.36
C ASN A 145 -9.18 -3.21 -1.61
N THR A 146 -9.18 -2.53 -0.45
CA THR A 146 -7.97 -2.35 0.36
C THR A 146 -7.38 -3.68 0.80
N VAL A 147 -8.17 -4.54 1.44
CA VAL A 147 -7.71 -5.88 1.85
C VAL A 147 -7.23 -6.67 0.65
N GLY A 148 -7.97 -6.63 -0.46
CA GLY A 148 -7.62 -7.37 -1.65
C GLY A 148 -6.30 -6.90 -2.28
N THR A 149 -6.00 -5.61 -2.26
CA THR A 149 -4.71 -5.05 -2.69
C THR A 149 -3.58 -5.50 -1.78
N VAL A 150 -3.75 -5.34 -0.46
CA VAL A 150 -2.71 -5.66 0.54
C VAL A 150 -2.36 -7.14 0.51
N VAL A 151 -3.36 -8.01 0.49
CA VAL A 151 -3.16 -9.46 0.44
C VAL A 151 -2.42 -9.86 -0.84
N ALA A 152 -2.84 -9.35 -2.00
CA ALA A 152 -2.21 -9.69 -3.27
C ALA A 152 -0.75 -9.22 -3.34
N GLN A 153 -0.47 -8.00 -2.86
CA GLN A 153 0.90 -7.47 -2.80
C GLN A 153 1.77 -8.32 -1.87
N ALA A 154 1.32 -8.55 -0.64
CA ALA A 154 2.07 -9.30 0.36
C ALA A 154 2.37 -10.74 -0.11
N VAL A 155 1.38 -11.43 -0.69
CA VAL A 155 1.59 -12.78 -1.23
C VAL A 155 2.59 -12.77 -2.39
N CYS A 156 2.48 -11.81 -3.32
CA CYS A 156 3.44 -11.68 -4.42
C CYS A 156 4.87 -11.41 -3.91
N HIS A 157 5.02 -10.57 -2.90
CA HIS A 157 6.32 -10.26 -2.29
C HIS A 157 6.91 -11.50 -1.61
N GLN A 158 6.12 -12.22 -0.80
CA GLN A 158 6.54 -13.49 -0.18
C GLN A 158 6.92 -14.57 -1.20
N ILE A 159 6.25 -14.64 -2.35
CA ILE A 159 6.66 -15.51 -3.46
C ILE A 159 8.06 -15.14 -3.95
N ALA A 160 8.31 -13.86 -4.18
CA ALA A 160 9.59 -13.36 -4.69
C ALA A 160 10.75 -13.64 -3.72
N GLU A 161 10.56 -13.33 -2.45
CA GLU A 161 11.58 -13.51 -1.41
C GLU A 161 11.97 -14.99 -1.26
N ARG A 162 10.97 -15.86 -1.20
CA ARG A 162 11.16 -17.29 -0.92
C ARG A 162 11.51 -18.11 -2.15
N SER A 163 11.46 -17.55 -3.36
CA SER A 163 11.68 -18.34 -4.57
C SER A 163 13.17 -18.71 -4.75
N PRO A 164 13.55 -19.98 -4.60
CA PRO A 164 14.97 -20.36 -4.61
C PRO A 164 15.61 -20.27 -6.01
N SER A 165 14.79 -20.25 -7.07
CA SER A 165 15.24 -20.25 -8.47
C SER A 165 15.41 -18.86 -9.06
N TRP A 166 15.03 -17.80 -8.33
CA TRP A 166 15.09 -16.44 -8.86
C TRP A 166 16.51 -15.90 -8.91
N THR A 167 16.87 -15.39 -10.09
CA THR A 167 18.13 -14.67 -10.31
C THR A 167 18.16 -13.35 -9.56
N LEU A 168 19.36 -12.80 -9.32
CA LEU A 168 19.53 -11.46 -8.75
C LEU A 168 18.72 -10.41 -9.52
N ARG A 169 18.72 -10.48 -10.87
CA ARG A 169 17.95 -9.57 -11.71
C ARG A 169 16.45 -9.63 -11.40
N GLN A 170 15.88 -10.83 -11.30
CA GLN A 170 14.45 -10.99 -11.01
C GLN A 170 14.08 -10.44 -9.63
N ARG A 171 14.94 -10.67 -8.62
CA ARG A 171 14.76 -10.14 -7.27
C ARG A 171 14.83 -8.61 -7.26
N LEU A 172 15.82 -8.01 -7.94
CA LEU A 172 15.91 -6.55 -8.07
C LEU A 172 14.70 -5.94 -8.77
N GLU A 173 14.19 -6.55 -9.83
CA GLU A 173 12.99 -6.06 -10.52
C GLU A 173 11.73 -6.22 -9.66
N SER A 174 11.63 -7.31 -8.91
CA SER A 174 10.54 -7.52 -7.95
C SER A 174 10.56 -6.47 -6.85
N GLU A 175 11.74 -6.21 -6.27
CA GLU A 175 11.93 -5.21 -5.24
C GLU A 175 11.57 -3.81 -5.75
N LYS A 176 12.07 -3.42 -6.93
CA LYS A 176 11.68 -2.15 -7.56
C LYS A 176 10.16 -2.04 -7.71
N THR A 177 9.51 -3.12 -8.14
CA THR A 177 8.06 -3.13 -8.36
C THR A 177 7.29 -3.04 -7.05
N HIS A 178 7.71 -3.79 -6.02
CA HIS A 178 7.14 -3.76 -4.68
C HIS A 178 7.21 -2.35 -4.08
N GLN A 179 8.40 -1.76 -4.09
CA GLN A 179 8.64 -0.42 -3.55
C GLN A 179 7.90 0.65 -4.36
N ALA A 180 7.93 0.56 -5.70
CA ALA A 180 7.15 1.45 -6.55
C ALA A 180 5.65 1.37 -6.21
N PHE A 181 5.13 0.18 -5.96
CA PHE A 181 3.72 0.00 -5.61
C PHE A 181 3.40 0.59 -4.22
N LEU A 182 4.24 0.37 -3.20
CA LEU A 182 4.08 1.01 -1.89
C LEU A 182 4.04 2.53 -2.00
N LEU A 183 5.03 3.14 -2.67
CA LEU A 183 5.05 4.59 -2.88
C LEU A 183 3.80 5.06 -3.64
N ALA A 184 3.37 4.33 -4.67
CA ALA A 184 2.16 4.68 -5.43
C ALA A 184 0.90 4.69 -4.55
N ARG A 185 0.79 3.79 -3.56
CA ARG A 185 -0.32 3.78 -2.61
C ARG A 185 -0.29 4.99 -1.67
N PHE A 186 0.87 5.40 -1.16
CA PHE A 186 0.97 6.65 -0.40
C PHE A 186 0.64 7.89 -1.24
N ILE A 187 1.08 7.92 -2.50
CA ILE A 187 0.80 9.04 -3.42
C ILE A 187 -0.70 9.14 -3.73
N ASP A 188 -1.35 8.02 -4.03
CA ASP A 188 -2.77 8.01 -4.37
C ASP A 188 -3.64 8.11 -3.11
N ASP A 189 -3.55 7.14 -2.20
CA ASP A 189 -4.47 6.97 -1.08
C ASP A 189 -4.34 8.09 -0.03
N TYR A 190 -3.14 8.62 0.18
CA TYR A 190 -2.93 9.75 1.08
C TYR A 190 -2.87 11.09 0.33
N LEU A 191 -1.85 11.34 -0.47
CA LEU A 191 -1.64 12.70 -1.00
C LEU A 191 -2.78 13.13 -1.92
N TYR A 192 -3.16 12.27 -2.86
CA TYR A 192 -4.21 12.63 -3.77
C TYR A 192 -5.56 12.58 -3.07
N GLN A 193 -5.96 11.40 -2.61
CA GLN A 193 -7.31 11.15 -2.10
C GLN A 193 -7.62 11.92 -0.82
N THR A 194 -6.66 12.03 0.10
CA THR A 194 -6.86 12.70 1.40
C THR A 194 -6.58 14.19 1.32
N ARG A 195 -5.49 14.62 0.65
CA ARG A 195 -5.01 16.01 0.73
C ARG A 195 -5.42 16.89 -0.46
N VAL A 196 -5.47 16.34 -1.68
CA VAL A 196 -5.64 17.15 -2.91
C VAL A 196 -7.07 17.07 -3.47
N ARG A 197 -7.71 15.89 -3.43
CA ARG A 197 -8.95 15.63 -4.16
C ARG A 197 -10.07 16.60 -3.82
N ASP A 198 -10.27 16.90 -2.54
CA ASP A 198 -11.35 17.81 -2.12
C ASP A 198 -11.07 19.27 -2.52
N ARG A 199 -9.80 19.67 -2.65
CA ARG A 199 -9.40 21.00 -3.15
C ARG A 199 -9.71 21.18 -4.64
N VAL A 200 -9.59 20.11 -5.43
CA VAL A 200 -9.77 20.16 -6.90
C VAL A 200 -11.21 19.86 -7.33
N LYS A 201 -12.04 19.22 -6.50
CA LYS A 201 -13.45 18.94 -6.78
C LYS A 201 -14.24 20.16 -7.30
N PRO A 202 -14.14 21.36 -6.70
CA PRO A 202 -14.87 22.53 -7.19
C PRO A 202 -14.44 22.97 -8.60
N GLN A 203 -13.19 22.72 -9.00
CA GLN A 203 -12.65 23.16 -10.30
C GLN A 203 -13.26 22.39 -11.48
N ILE A 204 -13.80 21.19 -11.23
CA ILE A 204 -14.40 20.31 -12.24
C ILE A 204 -15.92 20.26 -12.14
N ALA A 205 -16.52 21.13 -11.33
CA ALA A 205 -17.97 21.18 -11.19
C ALA A 205 -18.63 21.49 -12.54
N GLY A 206 -19.43 20.55 -13.04
CA GLY A 206 -20.10 20.64 -14.34
C GLY A 206 -19.40 19.93 -15.51
N LEU A 207 -18.22 19.34 -15.30
CA LEU A 207 -17.62 18.44 -16.28
C LEU A 207 -18.29 17.07 -16.24
N ASP A 208 -18.48 16.46 -17.41
CA ASP A 208 -19.00 15.09 -17.51
C ASP A 208 -17.90 14.08 -17.14
N SER A 209 -18.24 13.14 -16.27
CA SER A 209 -17.40 11.97 -15.96
C SER A 209 -17.11 11.07 -17.16
N GLN A 210 -17.90 11.18 -18.24
CA GLN A 210 -17.68 10.52 -19.53
C GLN A 210 -17.17 11.47 -20.62
N ALA A 211 -16.56 12.58 -20.22
CA ALA A 211 -15.90 13.51 -21.14
C ALA A 211 -15.02 12.79 -22.15
N ASN A 212 -15.08 13.23 -23.40
CA ASN A 212 -14.25 12.68 -24.46
C ASN A 212 -12.76 12.96 -24.14
N PRO A 213 -11.92 11.93 -23.95
CA PRO A 213 -10.53 12.12 -23.55
C PRO A 213 -9.73 12.94 -24.57
N LEU A 214 -10.17 13.00 -25.84
CA LEU A 214 -9.53 13.80 -26.89
C LEU A 214 -9.75 15.32 -26.71
N LEU A 215 -10.79 15.72 -25.98
CA LEU A 215 -11.06 17.13 -25.69
C LEU A 215 -10.24 17.64 -24.50
N ASN A 216 -9.63 16.73 -23.72
CA ASN A 216 -8.76 17.03 -22.59
C ASN A 216 -9.38 18.05 -21.61
N GLU A 217 -10.69 17.94 -21.34
CA GLU A 217 -11.43 18.86 -20.45
C GLU A 217 -10.88 18.83 -19.02
N PHE A 218 -10.32 17.69 -18.60
CA PHE A 218 -9.63 17.51 -17.32
C PHE A 218 -8.14 17.90 -17.35
N GLY A 219 -7.62 18.37 -18.48
CA GLY A 219 -6.21 18.71 -18.67
C GLY A 219 -5.69 19.78 -17.69
N PRO A 220 -6.36 20.93 -17.55
CA PRO A 220 -5.93 21.99 -16.63
C PRO A 220 -5.86 21.53 -15.17
N VAL A 221 -6.91 20.84 -14.67
CA VAL A 221 -6.92 20.31 -13.31
C VAL A 221 -5.90 19.17 -13.15
N GLY A 222 -5.70 18.35 -14.18
CA GLY A 222 -4.70 17.29 -14.18
C GLY A 222 -3.28 17.83 -14.06
N LEU A 223 -3.01 19.01 -14.64
CA LEU A 223 -1.72 19.70 -14.46
C LEU A 223 -1.56 20.22 -13.03
N ASP A 224 -2.58 20.85 -12.44
CA ASP A 224 -2.55 21.31 -11.04
C ASP A 224 -2.30 20.15 -10.06
N ILE A 225 -3.03 19.05 -10.25
CA ILE A 225 -2.86 17.80 -9.48
C ILE A 225 -1.42 17.30 -9.63
N ARG A 226 -0.92 17.18 -10.87
CA ARG A 226 0.43 16.68 -11.13
C ARG A 226 1.49 17.52 -10.44
N LEU A 227 1.45 18.84 -10.60
CA LEU A 227 2.44 19.73 -10.00
C LEU A 227 2.43 19.63 -8.48
N SER A 228 1.24 19.55 -7.87
CA SER A 228 1.08 19.42 -6.43
C SER A 228 1.60 18.08 -5.88
N LEU A 229 1.42 16.98 -6.63
CA LEU A 229 1.80 15.65 -6.17
C LEU A 229 3.25 15.31 -6.44
N VAL A 230 3.82 15.73 -7.58
CA VAL A 230 5.21 15.44 -7.93
C VAL A 230 6.17 16.06 -6.91
N GLU A 231 5.99 17.33 -6.54
CA GLU A 231 6.86 17.99 -5.55
C GLU A 231 6.89 17.22 -4.22
N TRP A 232 5.71 16.81 -3.72
CA TRP A 232 5.65 16.08 -2.46
C TRP A 232 6.27 14.70 -2.57
N ALA A 233 5.99 13.98 -3.65
CA ALA A 233 6.46 12.62 -3.83
C ALA A 233 7.97 12.56 -4.14
N GLU A 234 8.53 13.57 -4.82
CA GLU A 234 9.97 13.77 -4.91
C GLU A 234 10.58 14.00 -3.54
N LYS A 235 9.99 14.89 -2.72
CA LYS A 235 10.44 15.13 -1.34
C LYS A 235 10.40 13.87 -0.48
N LEU A 236 9.30 13.10 -0.51
CA LEU A 236 9.19 11.83 0.20
C LEU A 236 10.28 10.86 -0.25
N PHE A 237 10.50 10.74 -1.57
CA PHE A 237 11.53 9.86 -2.11
C PHE A 237 12.93 10.31 -1.64
N GLU A 238 13.23 11.60 -1.70
CA GLU A 238 14.51 12.14 -1.23
C GLU A 238 14.74 11.90 0.27
N GLU A 239 13.73 12.09 1.10
CA GLU A 239 13.85 11.95 2.56
C GLU A 239 13.88 10.50 3.04
N LYS A 240 13.14 9.60 2.38
CA LYS A 240 12.92 8.23 2.89
C LYS A 240 13.61 7.14 2.07
N TYR A 241 13.90 7.38 0.79
CA TYR A 241 14.44 6.37 -0.13
C TYR A 241 15.84 6.70 -0.63
N LEU A 242 16.07 7.90 -1.18
CA LEU A 242 17.31 8.23 -1.89
C LEU A 242 18.54 7.97 -1.01
N GLY A 243 19.45 7.12 -1.50
CA GLY A 243 20.68 6.80 -0.80
C GLY A 243 20.55 5.75 0.31
N ARG A 244 19.32 5.35 0.70
CA ARG A 244 19.08 4.25 1.64
C ARG A 244 19.60 2.94 1.05
N THR A 245 20.31 2.18 1.88
CA THR A 245 20.89 0.88 1.55
C THR A 245 20.12 -0.25 2.21
N PHE A 246 20.02 -1.38 1.54
CA PHE A 246 19.40 -2.60 2.08
C PHE A 246 19.94 -3.85 1.38
N CYS A 247 19.51 -5.00 1.86
CA CYS A 247 20.08 -6.30 1.48
C CYS A 247 19.14 -7.12 0.62
N ILE A 248 19.67 -7.63 -0.49
CA ILE A 248 19.00 -8.64 -1.31
C ILE A 248 19.50 -10.01 -0.91
N GLU A 249 18.64 -10.76 -0.21
CA GLU A 249 18.86 -12.15 0.14
C GLU A 249 18.20 -13.11 -0.90
N PRO A 250 18.71 -14.35 -1.05
CA PRO A 250 19.89 -14.95 -0.40
C PRO A 250 21.23 -14.59 -1.06
N GLN A 251 21.24 -13.68 -2.04
CA GLN A 251 22.46 -13.36 -2.80
C GLN A 251 23.50 -12.60 -1.97
N ASN A 252 23.12 -12.08 -0.79
CA ASN A 252 23.99 -11.35 0.12
C ASN A 252 24.68 -10.16 -0.58
N VAL A 253 23.86 -9.35 -1.27
CA VAL A 253 24.30 -8.17 -2.02
C VAL A 253 23.62 -6.93 -1.46
N GLU A 254 24.42 -5.94 -1.10
CA GLU A 254 23.91 -4.67 -0.64
C GLU A 254 23.61 -3.74 -1.83
N VAL A 255 22.38 -3.24 -1.87
CA VAL A 255 21.88 -2.32 -2.89
C VAL A 255 21.54 -0.98 -2.27
N ARG A 256 21.41 0.04 -3.11
CA ARG A 256 21.04 1.39 -2.72
C ARG A 256 20.01 1.97 -3.67
N PHE A 257 19.05 2.71 -3.14
CA PHE A 257 18.18 3.53 -3.98
C PHE A 257 18.96 4.68 -4.63
N GLU A 258 18.85 4.76 -5.95
CA GLU A 258 19.41 5.85 -6.74
C GLU A 258 18.32 6.82 -7.18
N ARG A 259 18.75 7.94 -7.76
CA ARG A 259 17.82 8.93 -8.30
C ARG A 259 16.90 8.27 -9.33
N SER A 260 15.61 8.32 -9.04
CA SER A 260 14.56 7.62 -9.77
C SER A 260 13.67 8.62 -10.48
N LYS A 261 12.90 8.17 -11.48
CA LYS A 261 11.95 9.02 -12.19
C LYS A 261 10.56 8.78 -11.61
N LEU A 262 9.86 9.87 -11.31
CA LEU A 262 8.50 9.86 -10.80
C LEU A 262 7.63 10.72 -11.72
N GLU A 263 6.53 10.16 -12.18
CA GLU A 263 5.47 10.90 -12.88
C GLU A 263 4.13 10.62 -12.22
N VAL A 264 3.29 11.65 -12.10
CA VAL A 264 1.91 11.51 -11.64
C VAL A 264 0.96 12.01 -12.73
N ILE A 265 -0.01 11.19 -13.10
CA ILE A 265 -0.99 11.52 -14.14
C ILE A 265 -2.41 11.20 -13.70
N LEU A 266 -3.38 11.78 -14.41
CA LEU A 266 -4.76 11.28 -14.39
C LEU A 266 -4.85 10.14 -15.42
N PRO A 267 -5.14 8.90 -15.02
CA PRO A 267 -5.22 7.77 -15.95
C PRO A 267 -6.46 7.84 -16.85
N TRP A 268 -7.47 8.60 -16.43
CA TRP A 268 -8.77 8.75 -17.09
C TRP A 268 -9.19 10.22 -17.08
N PRO A 269 -10.15 10.63 -17.93
CA PRO A 269 -10.76 11.97 -17.86
C PRO A 269 -11.71 12.09 -16.66
N ARG A 270 -11.20 11.86 -15.44
CA ARG A 270 -11.89 11.98 -14.16
C ARG A 270 -10.88 12.18 -13.03
N THR A 271 -11.33 12.77 -11.92
CA THR A 271 -10.53 13.01 -10.70
C THR A 271 -10.84 11.99 -9.60
N PHE A 272 -11.02 10.72 -10.01
CA PHE A 272 -11.28 9.65 -9.06
C PHE A 272 -9.98 9.11 -8.45
N GLU A 273 -8.92 9.02 -9.25
CA GLU A 273 -7.65 8.38 -8.92
C GLU A 273 -6.51 9.04 -9.70
N VAL A 274 -5.29 8.86 -9.21
CA VAL A 274 -4.07 9.21 -9.94
C VAL A 274 -3.24 7.95 -10.21
N GLU A 275 -2.51 7.96 -11.31
CA GLU A 275 -1.52 6.93 -11.60
C GLU A 275 -0.13 7.51 -11.30
N ALA A 276 0.56 6.94 -10.32
CA ALA A 276 1.97 7.22 -10.06
C ALA A 276 2.82 6.22 -10.85
N ARG A 277 3.58 6.72 -11.82
CA ARG A 277 4.55 5.95 -12.61
C ARG A 277 5.94 6.16 -12.05
N LEU A 278 6.47 5.11 -11.44
CA LEU A 278 7.72 5.12 -10.71
C LEU A 278 8.72 4.19 -11.38
N ASP A 279 9.77 4.77 -11.98
CA ASP A 279 10.93 4.04 -12.48
C ASP A 279 12.03 4.08 -11.41
N LEU A 280 11.90 3.18 -10.43
CA LEU A 280 12.83 3.08 -9.32
C LEU A 280 14.16 2.46 -9.77
N ARG A 281 15.25 3.09 -9.35
CA ARG A 281 16.61 2.62 -9.62
C ARG A 281 17.26 2.08 -8.36
N LEU A 282 17.77 0.87 -8.47
CA LEU A 282 18.59 0.22 -7.45
C LEU A 282 19.99 0.02 -8.00
N GLY A 283 20.97 0.63 -7.35
CA GLY A 283 22.38 0.50 -7.66
C GLY A 283 23.05 -0.53 -6.75
N LEU A 284 23.91 -1.37 -7.32
CA LEU A 284 24.79 -2.24 -6.53
C LEU A 284 25.85 -1.38 -5.85
N THR A 285 26.02 -1.55 -4.54
CA THR A 285 27.06 -0.81 -3.79
C THR A 285 28.46 -1.42 -3.96
N GLY A 286 28.53 -2.66 -4.45
CA GLY A 286 29.75 -3.46 -4.50
C GLY A 286 30.11 -4.13 -3.16
N ARG A 287 29.34 -3.88 -2.10
CA ARG A 287 29.48 -4.52 -0.79
C ARG A 287 28.60 -5.77 -0.68
N ARG A 288 29.02 -6.69 0.18
CA ARG A 288 28.14 -7.74 0.72
C ARG A 288 27.40 -7.19 1.92
N CYS A 289 26.29 -7.79 2.29
CA CYS A 289 25.59 -7.43 3.52
C CYS A 289 26.47 -7.77 4.72
N ASP A 290 26.70 -6.76 5.55
CA ASP A 290 27.29 -6.94 6.86
C ASP A 290 26.27 -7.73 7.71
N ARG A 291 26.69 -8.87 8.27
CA ARG A 291 25.88 -9.66 9.21
C ARG A 291 25.97 -9.11 10.61
#